data_AF-A0A822GNJ6-F1
#
_entry.id   AF-A0A822GNJ6-F1
#
_cell.length_a   1.000
_cell.length_b   1.000
_cell.length_c   1.000
_cell.angle_alpha   90.00
_cell.angle_beta   90.00
_cell.angle_gamma   90.00
#
_symmetry.space_group_name_H-M   'P 1'
#
loop_
_entity.id
_entity.type
_entity.pdbx_description
1 polymer ?
#
loop_
_entity_poly.entity_id
_entity_poly.type
_entity_poly.pdbx_seq_one_letter_code
_entity_poly.pdbx_strand_id
1 'polypeptide(L)'
;VLEEEKHNQIILSGLEQQLLDGILDEGTLANRHECDRELVDSLLERASSENPRLVGYMQRGVAYHHAGLNNKGRVTIEALFRNRYVQVVFSTATLGM
;
A
#
# COMPACT_ATOMS: atom_id res chain seq x y z
N VAL A 1 30.16 -10.97 30.38
CA VAL A 1 29.42 -9.88 29.69
C VAL A 1 29.05 -10.39 28.32
N LEU A 2 27.90 -11.04 28.20
CA LEU A 2 27.11 -11.24 26.98
C LEU A 2 25.78 -11.80 27.50
N GLU A 3 24.97 -10.91 28.09
CA GLU A 3 23.60 -11.26 28.48
C GLU A 3 22.84 -11.64 27.21
N GLU A 4 22.14 -12.77 27.30
CA GLU A 4 21.20 -13.25 26.29
C GLU A 4 20.25 -12.12 25.87
N GLU A 5 20.33 -11.70 24.61
CA GLU A 5 19.26 -10.95 23.96
C GLU A 5 18.00 -11.84 23.90
N LYS A 6 17.25 -11.85 25.01
CA LYS A 6 15.91 -12.42 25.07
C LYS A 6 15.03 -11.60 24.13
N HIS A 7 14.92 -12.08 22.89
CA HIS A 7 13.95 -11.64 21.90
C HIS A 7 12.55 -11.82 22.50
N ASN A 8 12.02 -10.76 23.11
CA ASN A 8 10.67 -10.75 23.65
C ASN A 8 9.70 -10.78 22.46
N GLN A 9 9.25 -11.96 22.06
CA GLN A 9 8.17 -12.08 21.10
C GLN A 9 6.86 -11.70 21.81
N ILE A 10 6.38 -10.50 21.53
CA ILE A 10 5.05 -10.06 21.95
C ILE A 10 4.04 -10.81 21.07
N ILE A 11 3.25 -11.70 21.67
CA ILE A 11 2.12 -12.35 20.99
C ILE A 11 0.91 -11.45 21.16
N LEU A 12 0.43 -10.90 20.05
CA LEU A 12 -0.74 -10.05 20.00
C LEU A 12 -2.01 -10.89 19.86
N SER A 13 -3.08 -10.46 20.51
CA SER A 13 -4.42 -10.98 20.27
C SER A 13 -4.88 -10.68 18.83
N GLY A 14 -5.86 -11.43 18.34
CA GLY A 14 -6.40 -11.22 17.00
C GLY A 14 -6.93 -9.79 16.77
N LEU A 15 -7.51 -9.17 17.80
CA LEU A 15 -7.99 -7.78 17.74
C LEU A 15 -6.83 -6.78 17.66
N GLU A 16 -5.78 -6.97 18.47
CA GLU A 16 -4.60 -6.09 18.43
C GLU A 16 -3.89 -6.17 17.08
N GLN A 17 -3.76 -7.38 16.54
CA GLN A 17 -3.20 -7.60 15.20
C GLN A 17 -4.07 -6.89 14.13
N GLN A 18 -5.39 -7.02 14.21
CA GLN A 18 -6.31 -6.36 13.28
C GLN A 18 -6.28 -4.83 13.39
N LEU A 19 -6.10 -4.27 14.58
CA LEU A 19 -5.95 -2.83 14.78
C LEU A 19 -4.62 -2.31 14.18
N LEU A 20 -3.54 -3.07 14.33
CA LEU A 20 -2.23 -2.74 13.75
C LEU A 20 -2.22 -2.87 12.22
N ASP A 21 -2.85 -3.92 11.69
CA ASP A 21 -2.96 -4.17 10.26
C ASP A 21 -4.09 -3.36 9.61
N GLY A 22 -4.92 -2.68 10.40
CA GLY A 22 -5.94 -1.76 9.92
C GLY A 22 -5.33 -0.60 9.12
N ILE A 23 -6.13 -0.04 8.22
CA ILE A 23 -5.79 1.22 7.55
C ILE A 23 -6.43 2.32 8.38
N LEU A 24 -5.61 3.18 8.97
CA LEU A 24 -6.09 4.31 9.76
C LEU A 24 -6.81 5.31 8.85
N ASP A 25 -7.89 5.93 9.31
CA ASP A 25 -8.61 6.94 8.53
C ASP A 25 -7.70 8.12 8.17
N GLU A 26 -6.72 8.46 9.02
CA GLU A 26 -5.71 9.47 8.75
C GLU A 26 -4.62 9.02 7.76
N GLY A 27 -4.46 7.70 7.61
CA GLY A 27 -3.47 7.04 6.74
C GLY A 27 -4.06 6.36 5.51
N THR A 28 -5.35 6.57 5.23
CA THR A 28 -6.05 6.06 4.05
C THR A 28 -6.03 7.12 2.98
N LEU A 29 -5.56 6.78 1.77
CA LEU A 29 -5.62 7.61 0.55
C LEU A 29 -5.34 9.12 0.79
N ALA A 30 -4.10 9.50 0.55
CA ALA A 30 -3.53 10.85 0.50
C ALA A 30 -4.47 12.07 0.32
N ASN A 31 -5.44 12.01 -0.59
CA ASN A 31 -6.41 13.07 -0.85
C ASN A 31 -7.83 12.67 -0.42
N ARG A 32 -8.23 13.10 0.78
CA ARG A 32 -9.55 12.79 1.37
C ARG A 32 -10.69 13.68 0.85
N HIS A 33 -10.35 14.86 0.37
CA HIS A 33 -11.35 15.91 0.10
C HIS A 33 -12.02 15.74 -1.28
N GLU A 34 -11.43 14.95 -2.17
CA GLU A 34 -11.94 14.68 -3.52
C GLU A 34 -11.62 13.23 -3.94
N CYS A 35 -11.94 12.26 -3.07
CA CYS A 35 -11.73 10.85 -3.38
C CYS A 35 -12.91 10.26 -4.14
N ASP A 36 -12.72 9.99 -5.43
CA ASP A 36 -13.63 9.14 -6.20
C ASP A 36 -13.45 7.68 -5.78
N ARG A 37 -14.28 7.25 -4.82
CA ARG A 37 -14.22 5.91 -4.21
C ARG A 37 -14.49 4.80 -5.24
N GLU A 38 -15.43 5.02 -6.17
CA GLU A 38 -15.77 4.03 -7.19
C GLU A 38 -14.59 3.82 -8.16
N LEU A 39 -13.96 4.91 -8.58
CA LEU A 39 -12.75 4.83 -9.40
C LEU A 39 -11.63 4.10 -8.67
N VAL A 40 -11.34 4.47 -7.42
CA VAL A 40 -10.28 3.84 -6.62
C VAL A 40 -10.55 2.35 -6.44
N ASP A 41 -11.75 1.96 -6.04
CA ASP A 41 -12.12 0.56 -5.83
C ASP A 41 -11.97 -0.26 -7.12
N SER A 42 -12.41 0.30 -8.26
CA SER A 42 -12.24 -0.36 -9.56
C SER A 42 -10.76 -0.55 -9.96
N LEU A 43 -9.90 0.42 -9.63
CA LEU A 43 -8.47 0.37 -9.91
C LEU A 43 -7.76 -0.63 -9.00
N LEU A 44 -8.13 -0.69 -7.73
CA LEU A 44 -7.60 -1.64 -6.74
C LEU A 44 -8.02 -3.07 -7.08
N GLU A 45 -9.28 -3.29 -7.47
CA GLU A 45 -9.77 -4.60 -7.87
C GLU A 45 -9.02 -5.13 -9.09
N ARG A 46 -8.71 -4.26 -10.07
CA ARG A 46 -7.87 -4.61 -11.22
C ARG A 46 -6.45 -5.05 -10.84
N ALA A 47 -5.89 -4.51 -9.76
CA ALA A 47 -4.55 -4.84 -9.28
C ALA A 47 -4.55 -6.02 -8.27
N SER A 48 -5.70 -6.36 -7.69
CA SER A 48 -5.85 -7.41 -6.67
C SER A 48 -5.39 -8.80 -7.11
N SER A 49 -5.51 -9.11 -8.41
CA SER A 49 -5.08 -10.39 -8.99
C SER A 49 -3.57 -10.64 -8.97
N GLU A 50 -2.78 -9.59 -8.70
CA GLU A 50 -1.32 -9.66 -8.75
C GLU A 50 -0.70 -9.87 -7.38
N ASN A 51 -0.90 -8.93 -6.47
CA ASN A 51 -0.33 -8.97 -5.14
C ASN A 51 -1.25 -8.26 -4.13
N PRO A 52 -1.92 -9.00 -3.24
CA PRO A 52 -2.76 -8.43 -2.20
C PRO A 52 -2.02 -7.43 -1.29
N ARG A 53 -0.72 -7.61 -1.08
CA ARG A 53 0.10 -6.66 -0.29
C ARG A 53 0.25 -5.32 -0.99
N LEU A 54 0.41 -5.32 -2.32
CA LEU A 54 0.51 -4.09 -3.12
C LEU A 54 -0.79 -3.28 -3.04
N VAL A 55 -1.95 -3.94 -3.10
CA VAL A 55 -3.26 -3.30 -2.89
C VAL A 55 -3.35 -2.69 -1.49
N GLY A 56 -2.93 -3.43 -0.46
CA GLY A 56 -2.90 -2.90 0.91
C GLY A 56 -2.00 -1.67 1.08
N TYR A 57 -0.89 -1.59 0.33
CA TYR A 57 -0.06 -0.38 0.27
C TYR A 57 -0.80 0.77 -0.40
N MET A 58 -1.42 0.54 -1.57
CA MET A 58 -2.13 1.58 -2.32
C MET A 58 -3.25 2.21 -1.49
N GLN A 59 -4.00 1.40 -0.74
CA GLN A 59 -5.04 1.88 0.17
C GLN A 59 -4.47 2.78 1.29
N ARG A 60 -3.22 2.55 1.71
CA ARG A 60 -2.47 3.40 2.65
C ARG A 60 -1.83 4.65 2.00
N GLY A 61 -2.11 4.88 0.71
CA GLY A 61 -1.55 6.01 -0.03
C GLY A 61 -0.07 5.85 -0.42
N VAL A 62 0.48 4.65 -0.36
CA VAL A 62 1.87 4.34 -0.74
C VAL A 62 1.92 3.20 -1.76
N ALA A 63 2.90 3.17 -2.66
CA ALA A 63 3.07 2.05 -3.58
C ALA A 63 4.53 1.87 -3.99
N TYR A 64 4.84 0.80 -4.71
CA TYR A 64 6.15 0.62 -5.35
C TYR A 64 5.96 0.26 -6.82
N HIS A 65 6.76 0.85 -7.70
CA HIS A 65 6.73 0.62 -9.14
C HIS A 65 8.06 0.02 -9.60
N HIS A 66 8.03 -1.20 -10.14
CA HIS A 66 9.21 -1.85 -10.72
C HIS A 66 8.84 -2.68 -11.96
N ALA A 67 9.84 -2.98 -12.79
CA ALA A 67 9.65 -3.68 -14.07
C ALA A 67 9.06 -5.11 -13.95
N GLY A 68 9.14 -5.71 -12.75
CA GLY A 68 8.56 -7.03 -12.48
C GLY A 68 7.05 -7.01 -12.22
N LEU A 69 6.43 -5.83 -12.09
CA LEU A 69 4.98 -5.72 -12.05
C LEU A 69 4.38 -5.92 -13.44
N ASN A 70 3.27 -6.63 -13.48
CA ASN A 70 2.44 -6.77 -14.65
C ASN A 70 1.86 -5.41 -15.06
N ASN A 71 1.33 -5.35 -16.27
CA ASN A 71 0.84 -4.09 -16.83
C ASN A 71 -0.34 -3.50 -16.04
N LYS A 72 -1.19 -4.34 -15.43
CA LYS A 72 -2.34 -3.87 -14.64
C LYS A 72 -1.86 -3.18 -13.37
N GLY A 73 -0.94 -3.77 -12.62
CA GLY A 73 -0.36 -3.18 -11.42
C GLY A 73 0.33 -1.84 -11.71
N ARG A 74 1.16 -1.77 -12.77
CA ARG A 74 1.84 -0.53 -13.17
C ARG A 74 0.86 0.59 -13.52
N VAL A 75 -0.12 0.29 -14.39
CA VAL A 75 -1.15 1.27 -14.79
C VAL A 75 -2.00 1.74 -13.60
N THR A 76 -2.35 0.84 -12.68
CA THR A 76 -3.09 1.20 -11.45
C THR A 76 -2.27 2.16 -10.58
N ILE A 77 -0.99 1.87 -10.32
CA ILE A 77 -0.12 2.75 -9.50
C ILE A 77 -0.03 4.14 -10.12
N GLU A 78 0.24 4.20 -11.43
CA GLU A 78 0.36 5.48 -12.12
C GLU A 78 -0.95 6.29 -12.09
N ALA A 79 -2.09 5.62 -12.28
CA ALA A 79 -3.40 6.28 -12.21
C ALA A 79 -3.69 6.82 -10.80
N LEU A 80 -3.45 6.02 -9.75
CA LEU A 80 -3.64 6.45 -8.37
C LEU A 80 -2.68 7.58 -7.99
N PHE A 81 -1.44 7.55 -8.46
CA PHE A 81 -0.46 8.61 -8.22
C PHE A 81 -0.83 9.92 -8.93
N ARG A 82 -1.19 9.86 -10.22
CA ARG A 82 -1.64 11.03 -10.99
C ARG A 82 -2.86 11.72 -10.39
N ASN A 83 -3.77 10.94 -9.80
CA ASN A 83 -4.96 11.46 -9.12
C ASN A 83 -4.70 11.83 -7.64
N ARG A 84 -3.45 11.72 -7.16
CA ARG A 84 -3.05 12.01 -5.76
C ARG A 84 -3.74 11.14 -4.71
N TYR A 85 -4.18 9.94 -5.08
CA TYR A 85 -4.69 8.92 -4.15
C TYR A 85 -3.56 8.10 -3.52
N VAL A 86 -2.49 7.89 -4.28
CA VAL A 86 -1.18 7.46 -3.77
C VAL A 86 -0.25 8.67 -3.79
N GLN A 87 0.34 9.02 -2.64
CA GLN A 87 1.23 10.19 -2.48
C GLN A 87 2.70 9.83 -2.66
N VAL A 88 3.06 8.59 -2.33
CA VAL A 88 4.46 8.15 -2.33
C VAL A 88 4.56 6.88 -3.16
N VAL A 89 5.43 6.89 -4.17
CA VAL A 89 5.79 5.71 -4.95
C VAL A 89 7.28 5.48 -4.87
N PHE A 90 7.67 4.28 -4.45
CA PHE A 90 9.06 3.82 -4.47
C PHE A 90 9.37 3.17 -5.82
N SER A 91 10.44 3.57 -6.51
CA SER A 91 10.82 2.95 -7.79
C SER A 91 12.29 2.55 -7.79
N THR A 92 12.63 1.45 -8.48
CA THR A 92 14.02 1.17 -8.86
C THR A 92 14.41 2.08 -10.02
N ALA A 93 15.72 2.26 -10.26
CA ALA A 93 16.29 3.28 -11.18
C ALA A 93 15.96 3.14 -12.68
N THR A 94 14.85 2.51 -13.05
CA THR A 94 14.39 2.28 -14.43
C THR A 94 12.99 2.83 -14.68
N LEU A 95 12.62 3.99 -14.13
CA LEU A 95 11.48 4.73 -14.67
C LEU A 95 11.57 6.24 -14.42
N GLY A 96 11.57 7.01 -15.51
CA GLY A 96 11.01 8.37 -15.50
C GLY A 96 9.49 8.24 -15.56
N MET A 97 8.81 8.67 -14.49
CA MET A 97 7.36 8.86 -14.47
C MET A 97 6.99 10.18 -15.12
#